data_AF-B3PAX0-F1
#
_entry.id   AF-B3PAX0-F1
#
_cell.length_a   1.000
_cell.length_b   1.000
_cell.length_c   1.000
_cell.angle_alpha   90.00
_cell.angle_beta   90.00
_cell.angle_gamma   90.00
#
_symmetry.space_group_name_H-M   'P 1'
#
loop_
_entity.id
_entity.type
_entity.pdbx_description
1 polymer ?
#
loop_
_entity_poly.entity_id
_entity_poly.type
_entity_poly.pdbx_seq_one_letter_code
_entity_poly.pdbx_strand_id
1 'polypeptide(L)'
;MLSKQWNANKQIASQIYQLCRGLAQKVAAASLEGAKSYADIPGPSKLQLIRAFLPGGRYKNLPVHEMFLDMNRRYGSIFRMPSVAGTDMVLTMNPQDYEVIFRNEGQYPYRRSFEVMDYFKRVHRREVFDGYDGLTSGNGPAWGKMRTAVNPILLQPRSAKLYMTNLLQVSDEFLERIRAVRDPVTQEMPDDFVVDIRHLVIESICSVALNTHIGLLGEQREDKDIQKVVLALQDVVELG
;
A
#
# COMPACT_ATOMS: atom_id res chain seq x y z
N MET A 1 0.45 -8.66 39.64
CA MET A 1 0.80 -7.75 38.52
C MET A 1 -0.09 -7.91 37.29
N LEU A 2 -0.51 -9.13 36.92
CA LEU A 2 -1.35 -9.40 35.74
C LEU A 2 -2.76 -8.77 35.77
N SER A 3 -3.38 -8.63 36.94
CA SER A 3 -4.74 -8.05 37.09
C SER A 3 -4.79 -6.54 36.79
N LYS A 4 -3.74 -5.79 37.12
CA LYS A 4 -3.64 -4.35 36.83
C LYS A 4 -3.45 -4.09 35.33
N GLN A 5 -2.64 -4.91 34.66
CA GLN A 5 -2.47 -4.86 33.19
C GLN A 5 -3.76 -5.21 32.45
N TRP A 6 -4.52 -6.19 32.93
CA TRP A 6 -5.80 -6.56 32.30
C TRP A 6 -6.85 -5.45 32.42
N ASN A 7 -6.93 -4.79 33.58
CA ASN A 7 -7.83 -3.66 33.78
C ASN A 7 -7.42 -2.43 32.95
N ALA A 8 -6.11 -2.15 32.83
CA ALA A 8 -5.59 -1.09 31.97
C ALA A 8 -5.96 -1.31 30.49
N ASN A 9 -5.83 -2.55 29.99
CA ASN A 9 -6.18 -2.89 28.61
C ASN A 9 -7.69 -2.75 28.32
N LYS A 10 -8.56 -3.09 29.28
CA LYS A 10 -10.01 -2.88 29.14
C LYS A 10 -10.38 -1.40 29.13
N GLN A 11 -9.68 -0.59 29.93
CA GLN A 11 -9.94 0.84 30.02
C GLN A 11 -9.46 1.58 28.75
N ILE A 12 -8.31 1.18 28.20
CA ILE A 12 -7.81 1.68 26.90
C ILE A 12 -8.76 1.27 25.77
N ALA A 13 -9.23 0.02 25.73
CA ALA A 13 -10.17 -0.43 24.72
C ALA A 13 -11.52 0.32 24.80
N SER A 14 -12.01 0.61 26.01
CA SER A 14 -13.21 1.42 26.24
C SER A 14 -13.02 2.88 25.79
N GLN A 15 -11.87 3.47 26.11
CA GLN A 15 -11.54 4.84 25.67
C GLN A 15 -11.42 4.94 24.16
N ILE A 16 -10.74 3.99 23.50
CA ILE A 16 -10.68 3.90 22.04
C ILE A 16 -12.07 3.72 21.46
N TYR A 17 -12.90 2.84 22.04
CA TYR A 17 -14.26 2.64 21.57
C TYR A 17 -15.11 3.92 21.69
N GLN A 18 -15.02 4.65 22.80
CA GLN A 18 -15.73 5.92 22.98
C GLN A 18 -15.19 7.02 22.05
N LEU A 19 -13.88 7.05 21.80
CA LEU A 19 -13.23 7.99 20.89
C LEU A 19 -13.64 7.70 19.43
N CYS A 20 -13.63 6.43 19.01
CA CYS A 20 -14.15 5.99 17.71
C CYS A 20 -15.65 6.27 17.57
N ARG A 21 -16.44 6.17 18.65
CA ARG A 21 -17.88 6.47 18.64
C ARG A 21 -18.16 7.98 18.58
N GLY A 22 -17.33 8.81 19.23
CA GLY A 22 -17.35 10.27 19.08
C GLY A 22 -16.97 10.70 17.67
N LEU A 23 -16.02 10.00 17.04
CA LEU A 23 -15.62 10.19 15.65
C LEU A 23 -16.63 9.59 14.63
N ALA A 24 -17.62 8.82 15.09
CA ALA A 24 -18.68 8.25 14.25
C ALA A 24 -19.94 9.13 14.20
N GLN A 25 -19.88 10.38 14.66
CA GLN A 25 -20.88 11.36 14.25
C GLN A 25 -20.77 11.55 12.74
N LYS A 26 -21.81 11.15 12.01
CA LYS A 26 -22.05 11.61 10.65
C LYS A 26 -21.94 13.13 10.68
N VAL A 27 -20.92 13.67 10.02
CA VAL A 27 -20.82 15.12 9.79
C VAL A 27 -22.14 15.50 9.14
N ALA A 28 -22.87 16.42 9.77
CA ALA A 28 -24.03 17.03 9.14
C ALA A 28 -23.58 17.49 7.76
N ALA A 29 -24.29 17.09 6.70
CA ALA A 29 -23.92 17.45 5.33
C ALA A 29 -23.60 18.95 5.31
N ALA A 30 -22.33 19.29 5.07
CA ALA A 30 -21.92 20.68 5.03
C ALA A 30 -22.83 21.38 4.02
N SER A 31 -23.46 22.49 4.42
CA SER A 31 -24.32 23.23 3.50
C SER A 31 -23.50 23.56 2.26
N LEU A 32 -23.95 23.10 1.10
CA LEU A 32 -23.32 23.42 -0.19
C LEU A 32 -23.61 24.88 -0.59
N GLU A 33 -24.44 25.59 0.18
CA GLU A 33 -24.69 27.01 0.02
C GLU A 33 -23.38 27.78 0.26
N GLY A 34 -22.81 28.30 -0.82
CA GLY A 34 -21.52 29.01 -0.81
C GLY A 34 -20.32 28.14 -1.20
N ALA A 35 -20.50 26.86 -1.53
CA ALA A 35 -19.43 26.05 -2.11
C ALA A 35 -19.03 26.59 -3.49
N LYS A 36 -17.72 26.76 -3.72
CA LYS A 36 -17.21 27.14 -5.04
C LYS A 36 -17.45 26.01 -6.05
N SER A 37 -17.48 26.37 -7.33
CA SER A 37 -17.68 25.37 -8.39
C SER A 37 -16.44 24.48 -8.55
N TYR A 38 -16.63 23.30 -9.13
CA TYR A 38 -15.52 22.39 -9.44
C TYR A 38 -14.44 23.03 -10.33
N ALA A 39 -14.84 23.96 -11.21
CA ALA A 39 -13.92 24.67 -12.10
C ALA A 39 -13.00 25.64 -11.35
N ASP A 40 -13.41 26.09 -10.16
CA ASP A 40 -12.66 27.04 -9.32
C ASP A 40 -11.58 26.37 -8.47
N ILE A 41 -11.47 25.04 -8.50
CA ILE A 41 -10.38 24.32 -7.82
C ILE A 41 -9.07 24.70 -8.54
N PRO A 42 -8.09 25.27 -7.81
CA PRO A 42 -6.85 25.74 -8.41
C PRO A 42 -6.04 24.57 -8.97
N GLY A 43 -5.24 24.82 -10.00
CA GLY A 43 -4.44 23.78 -10.62
C GLY A 43 -3.88 24.22 -11.98
N PRO A 44 -2.97 23.44 -12.58
CA PRO A 44 -2.49 23.71 -13.91
C PRO A 44 -3.60 23.52 -14.95
N SER A 45 -3.59 24.32 -16.00
CA SER A 45 -4.36 24.00 -17.21
C SER A 45 -3.79 22.75 -17.91
N LYS A 46 -4.59 22.11 -18.78
CA LYS A 46 -4.16 20.94 -19.58
C LYS A 46 -2.87 21.21 -20.35
N LEU A 47 -2.77 22.37 -21.01
CA LEU A 47 -1.60 22.76 -21.78
C LEU A 47 -0.36 22.98 -20.90
N GLN A 48 -0.53 23.61 -19.73
CA GLN A 48 0.56 23.79 -18.78
C GLN A 48 1.08 22.45 -18.25
N LEU A 49 0.17 21.50 -17.97
CA LEU A 49 0.56 20.17 -17.50
C LEU A 49 1.32 19.41 -18.59
N ILE A 50 0.80 19.34 -19.82
CA ILE A 50 1.48 18.69 -20.95
C ILE A 50 2.87 19.30 -21.16
N ARG A 51 2.97 20.63 -21.22
CA ARG A 51 4.25 21.33 -21.38
C ARG A 51 5.24 21.03 -20.25
N ALA A 52 4.74 20.81 -19.03
CA ALA A 52 5.60 20.49 -17.89
C ALA A 52 6.28 19.12 -18.00
N PHE A 53 5.77 18.19 -18.83
CA PHE A 53 6.37 16.87 -19.06
C PHE A 53 7.17 16.74 -20.36
N LEU A 54 7.06 17.71 -21.27
CA LEU A 54 7.86 17.73 -22.51
C LEU A 54 9.36 17.96 -22.21
N PRO A 55 10.27 17.70 -23.17
CA PRO A 55 11.69 18.05 -23.05
C PRO A 55 11.94 19.48 -22.54
N GLY A 56 12.66 19.62 -21.43
CA GLY A 56 12.90 20.91 -20.76
C GLY A 56 11.78 21.37 -19.83
N GLY A 57 10.71 20.58 -19.70
CA GLY A 57 9.60 20.82 -18.77
C GLY A 57 9.98 20.53 -17.31
N ARG A 58 9.29 21.20 -16.38
CA ARG A 58 9.57 21.17 -14.94
C ARG A 58 9.46 19.77 -14.30
N TYR A 59 8.58 18.92 -14.81
CA TYR A 59 8.29 17.61 -14.22
C TYR A 59 8.86 16.45 -15.04
N LYS A 60 9.65 16.75 -16.07
CA LYS A 60 10.35 15.71 -16.83
C LYS A 60 11.33 14.98 -15.92
N ASN A 61 11.19 13.66 -15.80
CA ASN A 61 12.00 12.77 -14.97
C ASN A 61 12.01 13.13 -13.46
N LEU A 62 11.05 13.94 -13.02
CA LEU A 62 10.92 14.29 -11.60
C LEU A 62 10.16 13.17 -10.86
N PRO A 63 10.61 12.74 -9.67
CA PRO A 63 9.83 11.82 -8.86
C PRO A 63 8.41 12.35 -8.60
N VAL A 64 7.41 11.48 -8.69
CA VAL A 64 5.99 11.87 -8.59
C VAL A 64 5.67 12.61 -7.28
N HIS A 65 6.29 12.19 -6.17
CA HIS A 65 6.08 12.84 -4.87
C HIS A 65 6.61 14.28 -4.84
N GLU A 66 7.76 14.56 -5.48
CA GLU A 66 8.30 15.92 -5.59
C GLU A 66 7.43 16.80 -6.48
N MET A 67 6.89 16.23 -7.56
CA MET A 67 5.91 16.92 -8.40
C MET A 67 4.68 17.36 -7.59
N PHE A 68 4.11 16.46 -6.78
CA PHE A 68 2.96 16.82 -5.93
C PHE A 68 3.31 17.88 -4.88
N LEU A 69 4.51 17.83 -4.29
CA LEU A 69 4.98 18.87 -3.37
C LEU A 69 5.14 20.24 -4.06
N ASP A 70 5.67 20.30 -5.28
CA ASP A 70 5.73 21.54 -6.07
C ASP A 70 4.32 22.07 -6.39
N MET A 71 3.42 21.19 -6.83
CA MET A 71 2.04 21.58 -7.11
C MET A 71 1.32 22.13 -5.88
N ASN A 72 1.53 21.52 -4.72
CA ASN A 72 1.00 22.03 -3.45
C ASN A 72 1.53 23.42 -3.10
N ARG A 73 2.84 23.66 -3.30
CA ARG A 73 3.42 25.01 -3.09
C ARG A 73 2.82 26.05 -4.03
N ARG A 74 2.42 25.66 -5.24
CA ARG A 74 1.94 26.56 -6.30
C ARG A 74 0.44 26.81 -6.27
N TYR A 75 -0.35 25.80 -5.93
CA TYR A 75 -1.81 25.81 -6.05
C TYR A 75 -2.52 25.70 -4.69
N GLY A 76 -1.78 25.44 -3.62
CA GLY A 76 -2.30 25.28 -2.27
C GLY A 76 -2.59 23.83 -1.91
N SER A 77 -3.19 23.64 -0.73
CA SER A 77 -3.42 22.32 -0.12
C SER A 77 -4.47 21.46 -0.83
N ILE A 78 -5.27 22.04 -1.72
CA ILE A 78 -6.20 21.30 -2.59
C ILE A 78 -6.02 21.81 -4.01
N PHE A 79 -5.78 20.90 -4.95
CA PHE A 79 -5.57 21.27 -6.34
C PHE A 79 -6.10 20.21 -7.31
N ARG A 80 -6.51 20.66 -8.50
CA ARG A 80 -6.99 19.83 -9.59
C ARG A 80 -5.90 19.59 -10.62
N MET A 81 -5.59 18.33 -10.86
CA MET A 81 -4.74 17.89 -11.96
C MET A 81 -5.62 17.42 -13.12
N PRO A 82 -5.61 18.12 -14.27
CA PRO A 82 -6.42 17.71 -15.39
C PRO A 82 -5.86 16.46 -16.06
N SER A 83 -6.74 15.60 -16.57
CA SER A 83 -6.33 14.44 -17.35
C SER A 83 -6.31 14.75 -18.86
N VAL A 84 -5.40 14.09 -19.59
CA VAL A 84 -5.28 14.19 -21.05
C VAL A 84 -6.29 13.28 -21.76
N ALA A 85 -6.64 12.14 -21.15
CA ALA A 85 -7.49 11.12 -21.78
C ALA A 85 -8.47 10.42 -20.80
N GLY A 86 -8.82 11.05 -19.68
CA GLY A 86 -9.71 10.45 -18.69
C GLY A 86 -10.23 11.45 -17.67
N THR A 87 -10.50 10.98 -16.46
CA THR A 87 -11.03 11.81 -15.37
C THR A 87 -9.92 12.59 -14.69
N ASP A 88 -10.16 13.90 -14.53
CA ASP A 88 -9.36 14.80 -13.70
C ASP A 88 -9.19 14.23 -12.28
N MET A 89 -8.07 14.56 -11.64
CA MET A 89 -7.78 14.16 -10.26
C MET A 89 -7.83 15.41 -9.38
N VAL A 90 -8.54 15.32 -8.26
CA VAL A 90 -8.43 16.32 -7.19
C VAL A 90 -7.54 15.73 -6.10
N LEU A 91 -6.46 16.44 -5.78
CA LEU A 91 -5.51 16.05 -4.76
C LEU A 91 -5.65 17.00 -3.58
N THR A 92 -5.63 16.45 -2.36
CA THR A 92 -5.53 17.24 -1.14
C THR A 92 -4.35 16.80 -0.29
N MET A 93 -3.57 17.78 0.16
CA MET A 93 -2.48 17.67 1.12
C MET A 93 -2.87 18.26 2.48
N ASN A 94 -4.14 18.61 2.69
CA ASN A 94 -4.68 19.01 3.99
C ASN A 94 -5.15 17.77 4.77
N PRO A 95 -4.54 17.42 5.92
CA PRO A 95 -4.95 16.26 6.71
C PRO A 95 -6.40 16.31 7.19
N GLN A 96 -6.98 17.50 7.38
CA GLN A 96 -8.37 17.65 7.80
C GLN A 96 -9.37 17.17 6.74
N ASP A 97 -9.00 17.26 5.46
CA ASP A 97 -9.85 16.80 4.36
C ASP A 97 -9.97 15.27 4.36
N TYR A 98 -8.97 14.55 4.87
CA TYR A 98 -8.96 13.08 4.90
C TYR A 98 -10.11 12.53 5.74
N GLU A 99 -10.39 13.14 6.89
CA GLU A 99 -11.52 12.75 7.74
C GLU A 99 -12.85 12.92 6.99
N VAL A 100 -13.02 14.03 6.28
CA VAL A 100 -14.22 14.30 5.49
C VAL A 100 -14.35 13.28 4.35
N ILE A 101 -13.26 13.00 3.63
CA ILE A 101 -13.24 12.01 2.53
C ILE A 101 -13.62 10.64 3.05
N PHE A 102 -12.95 10.13 4.10
CA PHE A 102 -13.19 8.78 4.61
C PHE A 102 -14.56 8.64 5.29
N ARG A 103 -15.12 9.70 5.89
CA ARG A 103 -16.50 9.67 6.42
C ARG A 103 -17.57 9.65 5.34
N ASN A 104 -17.26 10.16 4.14
CA ASN A 104 -18.14 10.17 2.97
C ASN A 104 -17.80 9.07 1.96
N GLU A 105 -16.90 8.15 2.32
CA GLU A 105 -16.57 7.01 1.47
C GLU A 105 -17.76 6.04 1.37
N GLY A 106 -18.03 5.55 0.16
CA GLY A 106 -19.09 4.58 -0.07
C GLY A 106 -18.75 3.20 0.49
N GLN A 107 -19.75 2.30 0.50
CA GLN A 107 -19.57 0.91 0.96
C GLN A 107 -18.43 0.18 0.21
N TYR A 108 -18.24 0.49 -1.07
CA TYR A 108 -17.18 -0.06 -1.90
C TYR A 108 -16.28 1.08 -2.39
N PRO A 109 -15.17 1.36 -1.69
CA PRO A 109 -14.22 2.35 -2.16
C PRO A 109 -13.70 1.97 -3.54
N TYR A 110 -13.67 2.94 -4.44
CA TYR A 110 -13.11 2.76 -5.77
C TYR A 110 -11.65 3.20 -5.77
N ARG A 111 -10.75 2.28 -6.15
CA ARG A 111 -9.35 2.58 -6.38
C ARG A 111 -9.07 2.43 -7.87
N ARG A 112 -8.48 3.48 -8.45
CA ARG A 112 -8.01 3.43 -9.84
C ARG A 112 -6.99 2.30 -9.93
N SER A 113 -7.36 1.25 -10.67
CA SER A 113 -6.49 0.09 -10.92
C SER A 113 -5.54 0.41 -12.08
N PHE A 114 -4.48 -0.37 -12.21
CA PHE A 114 -3.62 -0.37 -13.39
C PHE A 114 -4.38 -1.06 -14.53
N GLU A 115 -4.81 -0.31 -15.54
CA GLU A 115 -5.60 -0.84 -16.68
C GLU A 115 -4.86 -1.98 -17.40
N VAL A 116 -3.53 -1.91 -17.48
CA VAL A 116 -2.66 -2.96 -18.04
C VAL A 116 -2.81 -4.27 -17.27
N MET A 117 -2.87 -4.21 -15.93
CA MET A 117 -3.05 -5.39 -15.09
C MET A 117 -4.45 -5.98 -15.20
N ASP A 118 -5.47 -5.12 -15.34
CA ASP A 118 -6.84 -5.57 -15.58
C ASP A 118 -6.94 -6.32 -16.92
N TYR A 119 -6.36 -5.77 -17.99
CA TYR A 119 -6.28 -6.44 -19.29
C TYR A 119 -5.53 -7.76 -19.21
N PHE A 120 -4.36 -7.78 -18.56
CA PHE A 120 -3.56 -8.98 -18.39
C PHE A 120 -4.36 -10.11 -17.72
N LYS A 121 -5.09 -9.81 -16.65
CA LYS A 121 -5.87 -10.81 -15.90
C LYS A 121 -7.11 -11.28 -16.65
N ARG A 122 -7.83 -10.37 -17.30
CA ARG A 122 -9.13 -10.68 -17.94
C ARG A 122 -9.00 -11.25 -19.34
N VAL A 123 -7.96 -10.86 -20.07
CA VAL A 123 -7.79 -11.20 -21.48
C VAL A 123 -6.60 -12.13 -21.68
N HIS A 124 -5.40 -11.72 -21.25
CA HIS A 124 -4.18 -12.45 -21.59
C HIS A 124 -3.96 -13.74 -20.78
N ARG A 125 -4.31 -13.73 -19.48
CA ARG A 125 -4.14 -14.86 -18.54
C ARG A 125 -5.46 -15.28 -17.88
N ARG A 126 -6.55 -15.20 -18.65
CA ARG A 126 -7.90 -15.50 -18.16
C ARG A 126 -7.99 -16.92 -17.58
N GLU A 127 -7.26 -17.87 -18.14
CA GLU A 127 -7.17 -19.26 -17.69
C GLU A 127 -6.56 -19.42 -16.29
N VAL A 128 -5.74 -18.47 -15.85
CA VAL A 128 -5.13 -18.49 -14.51
C VAL A 128 -6.01 -17.76 -13.50
N PHE A 129 -6.55 -16.61 -13.87
CA PHE A 129 -7.27 -15.74 -12.94
C PHE A 129 -8.76 -16.02 -12.86
N ASP A 130 -9.36 -16.71 -13.84
CA ASP A 130 -10.77 -17.11 -13.87
C ASP A 130 -11.75 -15.96 -13.49
N GLY A 131 -11.44 -14.74 -13.93
CA GLY A 131 -12.25 -13.55 -13.65
C GLY A 131 -12.13 -12.99 -12.22
N TYR A 132 -11.22 -13.49 -11.39
CA TYR A 132 -10.94 -12.96 -10.06
C TYR A 132 -9.91 -11.84 -10.11
N ASP A 133 -10.31 -10.65 -9.64
CA ASP A 133 -9.44 -9.48 -9.65
C ASP A 133 -8.53 -9.38 -8.42
N GLY A 134 -8.82 -10.11 -7.35
CA GLY A 134 -8.11 -10.00 -6.07
C GLY A 134 -8.34 -8.66 -5.35
N LEU A 135 -7.63 -8.43 -4.25
CA LEU A 135 -7.86 -7.27 -3.36
C LEU A 135 -7.27 -5.95 -3.86
N THR A 136 -6.28 -5.99 -4.76
CA THR A 136 -5.55 -4.81 -5.24
C THR A 136 -6.11 -4.25 -6.55
N SER A 137 -6.56 -5.11 -7.47
CA SER A 137 -7.17 -4.69 -8.74
C SER A 137 -8.70 -4.76 -8.76
N GLY A 138 -9.33 -5.48 -7.82
CA GLY A 138 -10.78 -5.57 -7.75
C GLY A 138 -11.43 -4.29 -7.20
N ASN A 139 -12.64 -4.00 -7.68
CA ASN A 139 -13.49 -2.91 -7.19
C ASN A 139 -14.94 -3.39 -6.97
N GLY A 140 -15.77 -2.56 -6.32
CA GLY A 140 -17.21 -2.81 -6.17
C GLY A 140 -17.56 -4.05 -5.33
N PRO A 141 -18.75 -4.66 -5.57
CA PRO A 141 -19.22 -5.81 -4.79
C PRO A 141 -18.30 -7.04 -4.85
N ALA A 142 -17.63 -7.28 -5.99
CA ALA A 142 -16.70 -8.40 -6.15
C ALA A 142 -15.49 -8.26 -5.20
N TRP A 143 -14.92 -7.05 -5.13
CA TRP A 143 -13.90 -6.71 -4.13
C TRP A 143 -14.44 -6.88 -2.71
N GLY A 144 -15.66 -6.41 -2.44
CA GLY A 144 -16.29 -6.52 -1.12
C GLY A 144 -16.44 -7.97 -0.67
N LYS A 145 -16.85 -8.88 -1.57
CA LYS A 145 -16.94 -10.32 -1.30
C LYS A 145 -15.58 -10.91 -0.92
N MET A 146 -14.55 -10.61 -1.71
CA MET A 146 -13.18 -11.08 -1.43
C MET A 146 -12.64 -10.51 -0.10
N ARG A 147 -12.85 -9.22 0.14
CA ARG A 147 -12.41 -8.54 1.37
C ARG A 147 -13.06 -9.14 2.62
N THR A 148 -14.36 -9.39 2.58
CA THR A 148 -15.09 -10.03 3.68
C THR A 148 -14.58 -11.44 3.95
N ALA A 149 -14.24 -12.21 2.92
CA ALA A 149 -13.71 -13.57 3.08
C ALA A 149 -12.30 -13.58 3.70
N VAL A 150 -11.42 -12.66 3.28
CA VAL A 150 -10.00 -12.66 3.68
C VAL A 150 -9.75 -11.96 5.01
N ASN A 151 -10.50 -10.89 5.33
CA ASN A 151 -10.28 -10.07 6.54
C ASN A 151 -10.25 -10.89 7.85
N PRO A 152 -11.16 -11.85 8.11
CA PRO A 152 -11.13 -12.65 9.33
C PRO A 152 -9.84 -13.48 9.48
N ILE A 153 -9.25 -13.90 8.35
CA ILE A 153 -8.05 -14.74 8.32
C ILE A 153 -6.81 -13.87 8.53
N LEU A 154 -6.69 -12.74 7.83
CA LEU A 154 -5.44 -11.96 7.86
C LEU A 154 -5.42 -10.84 8.92
N LEU A 155 -6.55 -10.23 9.26
CA LEU A 155 -6.59 -9.02 10.09
C LEU A 155 -7.02 -9.25 11.53
N GLN A 156 -7.50 -10.45 11.88
CA GLN A 156 -7.85 -10.73 13.27
C GLN A 156 -6.60 -11.00 14.11
N PRO A 157 -6.47 -10.38 15.31
CA PRO A 157 -5.33 -10.61 16.20
C PRO A 157 -5.15 -12.08 16.61
N ARG A 158 -6.23 -12.88 16.61
CA ARG A 158 -6.15 -14.32 16.90
C ARG A 158 -5.43 -15.08 15.80
N SER A 159 -5.70 -14.75 14.56
CA SER A 159 -5.06 -15.37 13.39
C SER A 159 -3.58 -14.98 13.30
N ALA A 160 -3.24 -13.73 13.65
CA ALA A 160 -1.85 -13.28 13.70
C ALA A 160 -0.95 -14.15 14.61
N LYS A 161 -1.49 -14.69 15.72
CA LYS A 161 -0.75 -15.59 16.61
C LYS A 161 -0.35 -16.91 15.96
N LEU A 162 -1.14 -17.39 14.99
CA LEU A 162 -0.87 -18.65 14.28
C LEU A 162 0.41 -18.55 13.43
N TYR A 163 0.71 -17.34 12.94
CA TYR A 163 1.85 -17.08 12.08
C TYR A 163 3.14 -16.76 12.85
N MET A 164 3.04 -16.54 14.17
CA MET A 164 4.15 -16.05 14.98
C MET A 164 5.30 -17.05 15.04
N THR A 165 5.03 -18.36 15.09
CA THR A 165 6.08 -19.38 15.07
C THR A 165 6.89 -19.32 13.77
N ASN A 166 6.22 -19.26 12.61
CA ASN A 166 6.87 -19.20 11.30
C ASN A 166 7.71 -17.90 11.19
N LEU A 167 7.15 -16.76 11.60
CA LEU A 167 7.87 -15.48 11.54
C LEU A 167 9.07 -15.40 12.49
N LEU A 168 8.98 -16.02 13.67
CA LEU A 168 10.11 -16.11 14.59
C LEU A 168 11.23 -16.96 14.00
N GLN A 169 10.89 -18.10 13.38
CA GLN A 169 11.88 -18.94 12.70
C GLN A 169 12.59 -18.17 11.57
N VAL A 170 11.84 -17.48 10.69
CA VAL A 170 12.43 -16.64 9.64
C VAL A 170 13.32 -15.54 10.23
N SER A 171 12.92 -14.96 11.37
CA SER A 171 13.70 -13.93 12.05
C SER A 171 15.02 -14.48 12.60
N ASP A 172 15.01 -15.67 13.20
CA ASP A 172 16.22 -16.34 13.69
C ASP A 172 17.17 -16.68 12.53
N GLU A 173 16.65 -17.19 11.41
CA GLU A 173 17.43 -17.44 10.18
C GLU A 173 18.06 -16.14 9.63
N PHE A 174 17.32 -15.03 9.67
CA PHE A 174 17.84 -13.73 9.26
C PHE A 174 18.94 -13.23 10.19
N LEU A 175 18.84 -13.47 11.50
CA LEU A 175 19.89 -13.13 12.45
C LEU A 175 21.18 -13.94 12.20
N GLU A 176 21.06 -15.23 11.88
CA GLU A 176 22.22 -16.02 11.47
C GLU A 176 22.82 -15.49 10.17
N ARG A 177 21.99 -15.11 9.19
CA ARG A 177 22.45 -14.48 7.95
C ARG A 177 23.24 -13.19 8.21
N ILE A 178 22.72 -12.31 9.06
CA ILE A 178 23.40 -11.08 9.49
C ILE A 178 24.77 -11.43 10.07
N ARG A 179 24.84 -12.39 11.00
CA ARG A 179 26.10 -12.79 11.64
C ARG A 179 27.10 -13.35 10.63
N ALA A 180 26.63 -14.06 9.61
CA ALA A 180 27.47 -14.66 8.59
C ALA A 180 28.04 -13.65 7.57
N VAL A 181 27.28 -12.60 7.22
CA VAL A 181 27.70 -11.63 6.18
C VAL A 181 28.37 -10.38 6.74
N ARG A 182 28.16 -10.10 8.03
CA ARG A 182 28.75 -8.94 8.69
C ARG A 182 30.26 -8.98 8.56
N ASP A 183 30.85 -7.83 8.27
CA ASP A 183 32.29 -7.71 8.32
C ASP A 183 32.80 -7.97 9.76
N PRO A 184 33.74 -8.91 9.95
CA PRO A 184 34.14 -9.34 11.29
C PRO A 184 34.92 -8.25 12.04
N VAL A 185 35.48 -7.25 11.35
CA VAL A 185 36.33 -6.20 11.95
C VAL A 185 35.48 -4.96 12.28
N THR A 186 34.79 -4.43 11.28
CA THR A 186 33.99 -3.20 11.37
C THR A 186 32.62 -3.43 12.00
N GLN A 187 32.13 -4.68 11.98
CA GLN A 187 30.77 -5.04 12.38
C GLN A 187 29.67 -4.40 11.52
N GLU A 188 30.02 -3.91 10.33
CA GLU A 188 29.08 -3.31 9.39
C GLU A 188 28.49 -4.36 8.42
N MET A 189 27.31 -4.06 7.89
CA MET A 189 26.67 -4.87 6.85
C MET A 189 27.25 -4.53 5.48
N PRO A 190 27.24 -5.47 4.52
CA PRO A 190 27.60 -5.19 3.13
C PRO A 190 26.76 -4.06 2.52
N ASP A 191 27.31 -3.34 1.55
CA ASP A 191 26.63 -2.23 0.85
C ASP A 191 25.30 -2.67 0.19
N ASP A 192 25.20 -3.94 -0.22
CA ASP A 192 24.03 -4.53 -0.88
C ASP A 192 23.07 -5.25 0.08
N PHE A 193 23.20 -5.06 1.40
CA PHE A 193 22.36 -5.71 2.42
C PHE A 193 20.85 -5.50 2.24
N VAL A 194 20.44 -4.50 1.48
CA VAL A 194 19.04 -4.33 1.03
C VAL A 194 18.49 -5.57 0.31
N VAL A 195 19.34 -6.36 -0.35
CA VAL A 195 18.96 -7.63 -0.98
C VAL A 195 18.55 -8.66 0.08
N ASP A 196 19.34 -8.82 1.14
CA ASP A 196 18.99 -9.72 2.25
C ASP A 196 17.71 -9.25 2.98
N ILE A 197 17.48 -7.93 3.10
CA ILE A 197 16.20 -7.39 3.61
C ILE A 197 15.01 -7.77 2.70
N ARG A 198 15.18 -7.71 1.37
CA ARG A 198 14.12 -8.16 0.44
C ARG A 198 13.85 -9.66 0.59
N HIS A 199 14.91 -10.47 0.73
CA HIS A 199 14.79 -11.90 0.98
C HIS A 199 14.04 -12.19 2.28
N LEU A 200 14.32 -11.46 3.37
CA LEU A 200 13.56 -11.55 4.62
C LEU A 200 12.06 -11.32 4.38
N VAL A 201 11.70 -10.28 3.62
CA VAL A 201 10.29 -9.95 3.35
C VAL A 201 9.62 -11.06 2.54
N ILE A 202 10.28 -11.57 1.50
CA ILE A 202 9.74 -12.65 0.66
C ILE A 202 9.58 -13.94 1.48
N GLU A 203 10.62 -14.36 2.22
CA GLU A 203 10.58 -15.56 3.08
C GLU A 203 9.45 -15.45 4.12
N SER A 204 9.29 -14.28 4.74
CA SER A 204 8.21 -14.02 5.72
C SER A 204 6.82 -14.13 5.10
N ILE A 205 6.63 -13.63 3.87
CA ILE A 205 5.34 -13.71 3.19
C ILE A 205 5.07 -15.15 2.74
N CYS A 206 6.06 -15.85 2.20
CA CYS A 206 5.93 -17.24 1.76
C CYS A 206 5.62 -18.18 2.95
N SER A 207 6.30 -18.00 4.09
CA SER A 207 6.07 -18.83 5.27
C SER A 207 4.67 -18.65 5.87
N VAL A 208 4.03 -17.50 5.66
CA VAL A 208 2.66 -17.23 6.12
C VAL A 208 1.62 -17.59 5.06
N ALA A 209 1.78 -17.12 3.83
CA ALA A 209 0.79 -17.23 2.77
C ALA A 209 0.77 -18.62 2.12
N LEU A 210 1.93 -19.26 1.99
CA LEU A 210 2.10 -20.58 1.36
C LEU A 210 2.40 -21.67 2.39
N ASN A 211 2.54 -21.31 3.67
CA ASN A 211 3.00 -22.22 4.73
C ASN A 211 4.26 -23.00 4.32
N THR A 212 5.17 -22.33 3.61
CA THR A 212 6.35 -22.92 2.99
C THR A 212 7.57 -22.04 3.26
N HIS A 213 8.63 -22.64 3.79
CA HIS A 213 9.96 -22.05 3.82
C HIS A 213 10.67 -22.34 2.51
N ILE A 214 11.05 -21.30 1.79
CA ILE A 214 11.73 -21.41 0.51
C ILE A 214 13.25 -21.34 0.68
N GLY A 215 13.76 -20.81 1.80
CA GLY A 215 15.18 -20.87 2.13
C GLY A 215 16.03 -19.75 1.51
N LEU A 216 15.44 -18.58 1.24
CA LEU A 216 16.14 -17.39 0.71
C LEU A 216 17.19 -16.82 1.67
N LEU A 217 17.08 -17.12 2.96
CA LEU A 217 17.99 -16.64 4.00
C LEU A 217 19.15 -17.61 4.29
N GLY A 218 19.09 -18.83 3.75
CA GLY A 218 20.06 -19.89 3.97
C GLY A 218 20.86 -20.24 2.72
N GLU A 219 21.38 -21.46 2.70
CA GLU A 219 22.24 -21.99 1.62
C GLU A 219 21.48 -22.20 0.30
N GLN A 220 20.15 -22.38 0.36
CA GLN A 220 19.30 -22.62 -0.82
C GLN A 220 18.99 -21.36 -1.63
N ARG A 221 19.50 -20.19 -1.23
CA ARG A 221 19.26 -18.91 -1.93
C ARG A 221 19.65 -18.93 -3.41
N GLU A 222 20.64 -19.73 -3.81
CA GLU A 222 21.10 -19.82 -5.20
C GLU A 222 20.29 -20.80 -6.05
N ASP A 223 19.25 -21.41 -5.49
CA ASP A 223 18.34 -22.26 -6.25
C ASP A 223 17.73 -21.48 -7.42
N LYS A 224 17.82 -22.07 -8.62
CA LYS A 224 17.44 -21.41 -9.87
C LYS A 224 15.95 -21.10 -9.93
N ASP A 225 15.11 -21.91 -9.33
CA ASP A 225 13.66 -21.70 -9.37
C ASP A 225 13.24 -20.63 -8.35
N ILE A 226 13.90 -20.58 -7.19
CA ILE A 226 13.73 -19.49 -6.23
C ILE A 226 14.15 -18.15 -6.85
N GLN A 227 15.31 -18.10 -7.51
CA GLN A 227 15.79 -16.88 -8.15
C GLN A 227 14.85 -16.39 -9.27
N LYS A 228 14.23 -17.30 -10.03
CA LYS A 228 13.20 -16.92 -11.02
C LYS A 228 12.00 -16.24 -10.36
N VAL A 229 11.57 -16.70 -9.18
CA VAL A 229 10.46 -16.08 -8.45
C VAL A 229 10.85 -14.68 -7.98
N VAL A 230 12.05 -14.51 -7.43
CA VAL A 230 12.56 -13.20 -6.98
C VAL A 230 12.64 -12.22 -8.15
N LEU A 231 13.19 -12.63 -9.29
CA LEU A 231 13.28 -11.81 -10.49
C LEU A 231 11.89 -11.44 -11.04
N ALA A 232 10.97 -12.41 -11.13
CA ALA A 232 9.61 -12.15 -11.58
C ALA A 232 8.87 -11.14 -10.70
N LEU A 233 9.12 -11.13 -9.38
CA LEU A 233 8.55 -10.13 -8.47
C LEU A 233 9.13 -8.73 -8.69
N GLN A 234 10.41 -8.62 -9.06
CA GLN A 234 11.05 -7.34 -9.38
C GLN A 234 10.49 -6.77 -10.69
N ASP A 235 10.38 -7.59 -11.73
CA ASP A 235 9.88 -7.18 -13.04
C ASP A 235 8.46 -6.57 -12.96
N VAL A 236 7.59 -7.14 -12.12
CA VAL A 236 6.22 -6.63 -11.94
C VAL A 236 6.19 -5.19 -11.40
N VAL A 237 7.16 -4.82 -10.57
CA VAL A 237 7.25 -3.46 -10.00
C VAL A 237 7.87 -2.48 -10.99
N GLU A 238 8.83 -2.92 -11.81
CA GLU A 238 9.47 -2.07 -12.82
C GLU A 238 8.58 -1.83 -14.05
N LEU A 239 7.67 -2.75 -14.35
CA LEU A 239 6.71 -2.63 -15.46
C LEU A 239 5.45 -1.80 -15.10
N GLY A 240 5.21 -1.52 -13.81
CA GLY A 240 4.02 -0.79 -13.32
C GLY A 240 4.27 0.70 -13.09
#